data_AF-A0AAV7JPN1-F1
#
_entry.id   AF-A0AAV7JPN1-F1
#
_cell.length_a   1.000
_cell.length_b   1.000
_cell.length_c   1.000
_cell.angle_alpha   90.00
_cell.angle_beta   90.00
_cell.angle_gamma   90.00
#
_symmetry.space_group_name_H-M   'P 1'
#
loop_
_entity.id
_entity.type
_entity.pdbx_description
1 polymer ?
#
loop_
_entity_poly.entity_id
_entity_poly.type
_entity_poly.pdbx_seq_one_letter_code
_entity_poly.pdbx_strand_id
1 'polypeptide(L)'
;MLGSHSGFQTRVRQFVPDVTTNHCMIHREALAAKTLPASLNVILQEVIKIVNFVKSSALNTRLFRNLCLDMDAAHMNLLYHTEVRWLSKGNVLNRVLDLKEETTEFLKLQKRTHWHDLFENHEWITRLCYLCDIFERLNTLNLSLQGKDSNIMDFVDKLSAFQAMLDLWRNKINSGRITVFLTFVAMLKIAKLVSAKLCKMTLQRICNHLKMNSLDTFQKQQNPNLILFEILFWPK
;
A
#
# COMPACT_ATOMS: atom_id res chain seq x y z
N MET A 1 0.58 15.09 -9.70
CA MET A 1 0.61 16.54 -10.01
C MET A 1 1.61 16.77 -11.12
N LEU A 2 1.28 17.60 -12.12
CA LEU A 2 2.23 18.07 -13.14
C LEU A 2 3.30 19.02 -12.57
N GLY A 3 3.13 19.45 -11.31
CA GLY A 3 4.10 20.25 -10.57
C GLY A 3 4.48 21.52 -11.31
N SER A 4 5.78 21.80 -11.35
CA SER A 4 6.43 22.89 -12.09
C SER A 4 6.24 22.84 -13.61
N HIS A 5 5.70 21.75 -14.17
CA HIS A 5 5.63 21.51 -15.62
C HIS A 5 4.25 21.75 -16.23
N SER A 6 3.29 22.29 -15.47
CA SER A 6 2.01 22.76 -16.03
C SER A 6 2.22 23.79 -17.16
N GLY A 7 3.20 24.69 -17.01
CA GLY A 7 3.59 25.64 -18.05
C GLY A 7 4.18 24.99 -19.30
N PHE A 8 4.90 23.88 -19.15
CA PHE A 8 5.45 23.12 -20.30
C PHE A 8 4.32 22.49 -21.12
N GLN A 9 3.36 21.83 -20.47
CA GLN A 9 2.18 21.30 -21.16
C GLN A 9 1.42 22.38 -21.93
N THR A 10 1.17 23.52 -21.30
CA THR A 10 0.50 24.66 -21.95
C THR A 10 1.27 25.11 -23.19
N ARG A 11 2.60 25.16 -23.11
CA ARG A 11 3.46 25.53 -24.24
C ARG A 11 3.45 24.50 -25.36
N VAL A 12 3.50 23.20 -25.06
CA VAL A 12 3.43 22.15 -26.08
C VAL A 12 2.08 22.16 -26.80
N ARG A 13 0.98 22.39 -26.08
CA ARG A 13 -0.36 22.53 -26.66
C ARG A 13 -0.51 23.73 -27.62
N GLN A 14 0.31 24.77 -27.48
CA GLN A 14 0.30 25.90 -28.42
C GLN A 14 0.85 25.52 -29.80
N PHE A 15 1.82 24.60 -29.84
CA PHE A 15 2.45 24.15 -31.10
C PHE A 15 1.80 22.89 -31.66
N VAL A 16 1.24 22.05 -30.79
CA VAL A 16 0.54 20.81 -31.17
C VAL A 16 -0.79 20.77 -30.40
N PRO A 17 -1.87 21.40 -30.92
CA PRO A 17 -3.15 21.50 -30.22
C PRO A 17 -3.76 20.14 -29.85
N ASP A 18 -3.51 19.12 -30.67
CA ASP A 18 -4.04 17.77 -30.50
C ASP A 18 -3.19 16.90 -29.53
N VAL A 19 -2.15 17.47 -28.91
CA VAL A 19 -1.29 16.73 -27.99
C VAL A 19 -2.06 16.31 -26.74
N THR A 20 -2.10 15.00 -26.52
CA THR A 20 -2.70 14.40 -25.32
C THR A 20 -1.65 14.24 -24.24
N THR A 21 -1.91 14.84 -23.09
CA THR A 21 -1.04 14.75 -21.92
C THR A 21 -1.63 13.76 -20.93
N ASN A 22 -0.88 12.69 -20.67
CA ASN A 22 -1.24 11.71 -19.66
C ASN A 22 -0.58 12.06 -18.32
N HIS A 23 -1.31 11.85 -17.22
CA HIS A 23 -0.71 11.93 -15.90
C HIS A 23 0.27 10.77 -15.70
N CYS A 24 1.31 10.98 -14.89
CA CYS A 24 2.23 9.90 -14.50
C CYS A 24 1.43 8.71 -13.93
N MET A 25 1.63 7.52 -14.50
CA MET A 25 0.86 6.33 -14.14
C MET A 25 1.06 5.92 -12.68
N ILE A 26 2.26 6.14 -12.14
CA ILE A 26 2.59 5.96 -10.71
C ILE A 26 1.69 6.85 -9.82
N HIS A 27 1.36 8.06 -10.28
CA HIS A 27 0.46 8.94 -9.55
C HIS A 27 -0.99 8.45 -9.58
N ARG A 28 -1.44 7.89 -10.72
CA ARG A 28 -2.77 7.29 -10.83
C ARG A 28 -2.90 6.04 -9.95
N GLU A 29 -1.85 5.21 -9.88
CA GLU A 29 -1.77 4.08 -8.93
C GLU A 29 -1.86 4.57 -7.47
N ALA A 30 -1.11 5.62 -7.12
CA ALA A 30 -1.17 6.19 -5.77
C ALA A 30 -2.56 6.76 -5.41
N LEU A 31 -3.34 7.23 -6.39
CA LEU A 31 -4.73 7.68 -6.21
C LEU A 31 -5.69 6.50 -6.04
N ALA A 32 -5.51 5.42 -6.79
CA ALA A 32 -6.22 4.14 -6.60
C ALA A 32 -5.96 3.52 -5.22
N ALA A 33 -4.81 3.82 -4.62
CA ALA A 33 -4.49 3.43 -3.25
C ALA A 33 -5.24 4.26 -2.18
N LYS A 34 -5.76 5.45 -2.53
CA LYS A 34 -6.60 6.28 -1.65
C LYS A 34 -8.06 5.81 -1.60
N THR A 35 -8.46 4.86 -2.45
CA THR A 35 -9.82 4.31 -2.48
C THR A 35 -9.99 3.10 -1.56
N LEU A 36 -9.06 2.90 -0.60
CA LEU A 36 -9.16 1.84 0.39
C LEU A 36 -10.56 1.83 1.04
N PRO A 37 -11.19 0.65 1.19
CA PRO A 37 -12.45 0.54 1.92
C PRO A 37 -12.33 1.18 3.31
N ALA A 38 -13.38 1.88 3.76
CA ALA A 38 -13.35 2.61 5.04
C ALA A 38 -12.87 1.74 6.21
N SER A 39 -13.29 0.47 6.25
CA SER A 39 -12.88 -0.48 7.30
C SER A 39 -11.38 -0.80 7.31
N LEU A 40 -10.69 -0.69 6.17
CA LEU A 40 -9.24 -0.89 6.06
C LEU A 40 -8.48 0.42 6.24
N ASN A 41 -9.04 1.54 5.77
CA ASN A 41 -8.44 2.85 5.99
C ASN A 41 -8.35 3.17 7.49
N VAL A 42 -9.36 2.81 8.30
CA VAL A 42 -9.30 2.96 9.76
C VAL A 42 -8.07 2.26 10.36
N ILE A 43 -7.78 1.02 9.94
CA ILE A 43 -6.61 0.26 10.39
C ILE A 43 -5.31 1.01 10.03
N LEU A 44 -5.19 1.43 8.77
CA LEU A 44 -4.03 2.19 8.29
C LEU A 44 -3.82 3.48 9.09
N GLN A 45 -4.89 4.24 9.36
CA GLN A 45 -4.79 5.48 10.13
C GLN A 45 -4.38 5.22 11.58
N GLU A 46 -4.90 4.17 12.22
CA GLU A 46 -4.49 3.81 13.58
C GLU A 46 -3.01 3.42 13.64
N VAL A 47 -2.52 2.62 12.68
CA VAL A 47 -1.08 2.30 12.60
C VAL A 47 -0.24 3.57 12.44
N ILE A 48 -0.64 4.50 11.57
CA ILE A 48 0.08 5.77 11.39
C ILE A 48 0.13 6.56 12.70
N LYS A 49 -0.97 6.65 13.44
CA LYS A 49 -1.00 7.33 14.74
C LYS A 49 -0.07 6.68 15.76
N ILE A 50 -0.04 5.34 15.82
CA ILE A 50 0.84 4.58 16.72
C ILE A 50 2.31 4.87 16.38
N VAL A 51 2.68 4.76 15.10
CA VAL A 51 4.04 5.06 14.63
C VAL A 51 4.42 6.50 14.94
N ASN A 52 3.53 7.46 14.66
CA ASN A 52 3.75 8.86 14.95
C ASN A 52 3.92 9.12 16.45
N PHE A 53 3.18 8.43 17.31
CA PHE A 53 3.36 8.53 18.76
C PHE A 53 4.74 8.03 19.21
N VAL A 54 5.17 6.86 18.74
CA VAL A 54 6.51 6.33 19.03
C VAL A 54 7.59 7.30 18.55
N LYS A 55 7.38 7.92 17.39
CA LYS A 55 8.33 8.85 16.75
C LYS A 55 8.18 10.31 17.18
N SER A 56 7.17 10.65 17.99
CA SER A 56 6.84 12.03 18.35
C SER A 56 7.92 12.72 19.19
N SER A 57 8.76 11.94 19.87
CA SER A 57 9.86 12.47 20.66
C SER A 57 11.12 11.59 20.55
N ALA A 58 12.27 12.24 20.73
CA ALA A 58 13.57 11.55 20.81
C ALA A 58 13.61 10.54 21.97
N LEU A 59 12.93 10.86 23.08
CA LEU A 59 12.82 9.95 24.22
C LEU A 59 12.05 8.69 23.86
N ASN A 60 10.84 8.81 23.28
CA ASN A 60 10.04 7.65 22.90
C ASN A 60 10.78 6.77 21.88
N THR A 61 11.43 7.40 20.90
CA THR A 61 12.23 6.68 19.90
C THR A 61 13.37 5.90 20.55
N ARG A 62 14.08 6.50 21.51
CA ARG A 62 15.16 5.83 22.25
C ARG A 62 14.65 4.70 23.14
N LEU A 63 13.56 4.92 23.88
CA LEU A 63 12.96 3.91 24.74
C LEU A 63 12.45 2.72 23.93
N PHE A 64 11.77 2.96 22.81
CA PHE A 64 11.32 1.91 21.91
C PHE A 64 12.50 1.12 21.35
N ARG A 65 13.57 1.81 20.93
CA ARG A 65 14.79 1.16 20.46
C ARG A 65 15.42 0.24 21.51
N ASN A 66 15.53 0.72 22.75
CA ASN A 66 16.09 -0.08 23.84
C ASN A 66 15.22 -1.30 24.12
N LEU A 67 13.90 -1.14 24.13
CA LEU A 67 12.98 -2.27 24.25
C LEU A 67 13.16 -3.30 23.14
N CYS A 68 13.32 -2.86 21.88
CA CYS A 68 13.62 -3.76 20.76
C CYS A 68 14.94 -4.50 20.93
N LEU A 69 15.97 -3.84 21.50
CA LEU A 69 17.24 -4.50 21.81
C LEU A 69 17.07 -5.54 22.92
N ASP A 70 16.34 -5.20 23.98
CA ASP A 70 16.14 -6.08 25.14
C ASP A 70 15.28 -7.32 24.79
N MET A 71 14.42 -7.20 23.78
CA MET A 71 13.57 -8.29 23.26
C MET A 71 14.20 -9.07 22.10
N ASP A 72 15.46 -8.79 21.73
CA ASP A 72 16.18 -9.42 20.61
C ASP A 72 15.43 -9.32 19.26
N ALA A 73 14.83 -8.15 19.01
CA ALA A 73 14.04 -7.89 17.82
C ALA A 73 14.90 -7.88 16.55
N ALA A 74 14.34 -8.30 15.41
CA ALA A 74 15.02 -8.18 14.11
C ALA A 74 15.25 -6.71 13.68
N HIS A 75 14.47 -5.78 14.24
CA HIS A 75 14.53 -4.37 13.91
C HIS A 75 14.51 -3.49 15.16
N MET A 76 15.28 -2.41 15.13
CA MET A 76 15.46 -1.54 16.30
C MET A 76 14.55 -0.33 16.33
N ASN A 77 13.80 -0.10 15.25
CA ASN A 77 13.03 1.12 15.05
C ASN A 77 11.87 0.88 14.08
N LEU A 78 10.74 1.53 14.39
CA LEU A 78 9.69 1.77 13.40
C LEU A 78 10.19 2.70 12.29
N LEU A 79 9.61 2.57 11.10
CA LEU A 79 9.85 3.49 9.99
C LEU A 79 8.98 4.74 10.16
N TYR A 80 9.53 5.93 9.91
CA TYR A 80 8.74 7.16 9.92
C TYR A 80 7.96 7.29 8.61
N HIS A 81 6.71 7.74 8.68
CA HIS A 81 5.90 7.99 7.51
C HIS A 81 5.89 9.49 7.17
N THR A 82 6.11 9.83 5.90
CA THR A 82 5.72 11.14 5.35
C THR A 82 4.57 10.93 4.37
N GLU A 83 3.52 11.76 4.47
CA GLU A 83 2.26 11.61 3.71
C GLU A 83 2.45 11.51 2.18
N VAL A 84 3.61 11.94 1.71
CA VAL A 84 3.96 12.15 0.30
C VAL A 84 4.17 10.85 -0.48
N ARG A 85 4.45 9.69 0.15
CA ARG A 85 4.74 8.44 -0.59
C ARG A 85 4.03 7.19 -0.05
N TRP A 86 3.19 6.60 -0.88
CA TRP A 86 2.54 5.30 -0.64
C TRP A 86 3.53 4.14 -0.41
N LEU A 87 4.67 4.10 -1.13
CA LEU A 87 5.76 3.13 -0.90
C LEU A 87 6.16 3.06 0.58
N SER A 88 6.17 4.21 1.26
CA SER A 88 6.53 4.25 2.69
C SER A 88 5.46 3.65 3.59
N LYS A 89 4.18 3.68 3.20
CA LYS A 89 3.09 3.11 4.00
C LYS A 89 3.17 1.59 4.07
N GLY A 90 3.43 0.92 2.94
CA GLY A 90 3.60 -0.54 2.91
C GLY A 90 4.76 -0.99 3.80
N ASN A 91 5.91 -0.32 3.68
CA ASN A 91 7.08 -0.60 4.52
C ASN A 91 6.81 -0.34 6.00
N VAL A 92 6.07 0.72 6.34
CA VAL A 92 5.66 1.02 7.72
C VAL A 92 4.77 -0.09 8.28
N LEU A 93 3.76 -0.54 7.52
CA LEU A 93 2.88 -1.63 7.95
C LEU A 93 3.65 -2.93 8.20
N ASN A 94 4.53 -3.32 7.28
CA ASN A 94 5.39 -4.49 7.45
C ASN A 94 6.26 -4.37 8.69
N ARG A 95 6.93 -3.22 8.89
CA ARG A 95 7.78 -2.99 10.06
C ARG A 95 7.01 -3.07 11.37
N VAL A 96 5.78 -2.57 11.41
CA VAL A 96 4.92 -2.64 12.61
C VAL A 96 4.51 -4.08 12.89
N LEU A 97 4.31 -4.90 11.85
CA LEU A 97 4.00 -6.31 12.03
C LEU A 97 5.23 -7.12 12.47
N ASP A 98 6.41 -6.82 11.91
CA ASP A 98 7.67 -7.43 12.35
C ASP A 98 7.98 -7.11 13.82
N LEU A 99 7.60 -5.90 14.25
CA LEU A 99 7.79 -5.41 15.62
C LEU A 99 6.50 -5.44 16.45
N LYS A 100 5.61 -6.39 16.17
CA LYS A 100 4.30 -6.46 16.82
C LYS A 100 4.43 -6.56 18.34
N GLU A 101 5.30 -7.45 18.82
CA GLU A 101 5.43 -7.75 20.26
C GLU A 101 6.01 -6.55 21.01
N GLU A 102 7.07 -5.95 20.49
CA GLU A 102 7.74 -4.78 21.02
C GLU A 102 6.82 -3.55 20.99
N THR A 103 6.05 -3.39 19.91
CA THR A 103 5.06 -2.32 19.82
C THR A 103 3.95 -2.50 20.86
N THR A 104 3.50 -3.74 21.06
CA THR A 104 2.45 -4.06 22.04
C THR A 104 2.92 -3.78 23.47
N GLU A 105 4.14 -4.21 23.82
CA GLU A 105 4.72 -4.00 25.14
C GLU A 105 5.07 -2.52 25.38
N PHE A 106 5.62 -1.83 24.38
CA PHE A 106 5.89 -0.39 24.47
C PHE A 106 4.61 0.40 24.77
N LEU A 107 3.51 0.10 24.06
CA LEU A 107 2.23 0.77 24.27
C LEU A 107 1.68 0.52 25.67
N LYS A 108 1.86 -0.68 26.21
CA LYS A 108 1.50 -1.03 27.59
C LYS A 108 2.31 -0.22 28.61
N LEU A 109 3.63 -0.17 28.46
CA LEU A 109 4.53 0.62 29.32
C LEU A 109 4.20 2.12 29.29
N GLN A 110 3.83 2.63 28.11
CA GLN A 110 3.40 4.02 27.92
C GLN A 110 1.92 4.27 28.31
N LYS A 111 1.24 3.29 28.90
CA LYS A 111 -0.17 3.36 29.33
C LYS A 111 -1.15 3.74 28.21
N ARG A 112 -0.86 3.33 26.97
CA ARG A 112 -1.73 3.52 25.79
C ARG A 112 -2.62 2.29 25.60
N THR A 113 -3.49 2.04 26.57
CA THR A 113 -4.35 0.84 26.64
C THR A 113 -5.19 0.64 25.38
N HIS A 114 -5.85 1.69 24.88
CA HIS A 114 -6.64 1.60 23.64
C HIS A 114 -5.85 1.03 22.45
N TRP A 115 -4.59 1.45 22.25
CA TRP A 115 -3.77 0.92 21.15
C TRP A 115 -3.19 -0.45 21.46
N HIS A 116 -2.84 -0.72 22.71
CA HIS A 116 -2.43 -2.05 23.14
C HIS A 116 -3.53 -3.10 22.85
N ASP A 117 -4.79 -2.79 23.19
CA ASP A 117 -5.94 -3.68 22.98
C ASP A 117 -6.19 -3.99 21.49
N LEU A 118 -5.79 -3.09 20.57
CA LEU A 118 -5.87 -3.36 19.13
C LEU A 118 -4.91 -4.48 18.70
N PHE A 119 -3.72 -4.56 19.30
CA PHE A 119 -2.74 -5.59 18.95
C PHE A 119 -3.10 -6.98 19.51
N GLU A 120 -3.91 -7.02 20.56
CA GLU A 120 -4.53 -8.24 21.10
C GLU A 120 -5.79 -8.66 20.31
N ASN A 121 -6.40 -7.73 19.58
CA ASN A 121 -7.56 -8.00 18.75
C ASN A 121 -7.17 -8.74 17.46
N HIS A 122 -7.51 -10.03 17.42
CA HIS A 122 -7.21 -10.91 16.29
C HIS A 122 -7.84 -10.45 14.97
N GLU A 123 -9.04 -9.87 14.98
CA GLU A 123 -9.69 -9.34 13.78
C GLU A 123 -8.95 -8.10 13.25
N TRP A 124 -8.48 -7.24 14.15
CA TRP A 124 -7.70 -6.06 13.77
C TRP A 124 -6.36 -6.46 13.15
N ILE A 125 -5.61 -7.36 13.81
CA ILE A 125 -4.33 -7.87 13.30
C ILE A 125 -4.50 -8.59 11.96
N THR A 126 -5.58 -9.36 11.80
CA THR A 126 -5.89 -10.04 10.54
C THR A 126 -6.07 -9.04 9.39
N ARG A 127 -6.75 -7.91 9.64
CA ARG A 127 -6.89 -6.83 8.63
C ARG A 127 -5.58 -6.09 8.38
N LEU A 128 -4.73 -5.92 9.40
CA LEU A 128 -3.39 -5.37 9.24
C LEU A 128 -2.53 -6.25 8.34
N CYS A 129 -2.52 -7.56 8.54
CA CYS A 129 -1.75 -8.50 7.72
C CYS A 129 -2.21 -8.52 6.27
N TYR A 130 -3.53 -8.45 6.04
CA TYR A 130 -4.05 -8.26 4.71
C TYR A 130 -3.53 -6.96 4.06
N LEU A 131 -3.49 -5.86 4.82
CA LEU A 131 -2.94 -4.61 4.32
C LEU A 131 -1.44 -4.76 3.98
N CYS A 132 -0.65 -5.43 4.80
CA CYS A 132 0.74 -5.74 4.49
C CYS A 132 0.87 -6.45 3.13
N ASP A 133 0.13 -7.54 2.92
CA ASP A 133 0.20 -8.35 1.70
C ASP A 133 -0.21 -7.55 0.45
N ILE A 134 -1.31 -6.76 0.49
CA ILE A 134 -1.74 -5.98 -0.68
C ILE A 134 -0.77 -4.82 -0.97
N PHE A 135 -0.26 -4.15 0.07
CA PHE A 135 0.68 -3.05 -0.09
C PHE A 135 2.01 -3.53 -0.64
N GLU A 136 2.49 -4.72 -0.25
CA GLU A 136 3.72 -5.31 -0.79
C GLU A 136 3.61 -5.54 -2.30
N ARG A 137 2.43 -5.99 -2.76
CA ARG A 137 2.15 -6.27 -4.18
C ARG A 137 2.04 -4.98 -4.99
N LEU A 138 1.40 -3.95 -4.44
CA LEU A 138 1.39 -2.61 -5.01
C LEU A 138 2.81 -2.00 -5.04
N ASN A 139 3.59 -2.21 -3.99
CA ASN A 139 4.98 -1.78 -3.93
C ASN A 139 5.83 -2.45 -5.02
N THR A 140 5.62 -3.75 -5.26
CA THR A 140 6.29 -4.51 -6.33
C THR A 140 5.91 -3.97 -7.71
N LEU A 141 4.62 -3.73 -7.96
CA LEU A 141 4.15 -3.10 -9.19
C LEU A 141 4.83 -1.73 -9.37
N ASN A 142 4.70 -0.84 -8.40
CA ASN A 142 5.25 0.50 -8.49
C ASN A 142 6.78 0.52 -8.73
N LEU A 143 7.54 -0.37 -8.08
CA LEU A 143 8.98 -0.50 -8.35
C LEU A 143 9.25 -1.00 -9.78
N SER A 144 8.46 -1.95 -10.28
CA SER A 144 8.58 -2.42 -11.67
C SER A 144 8.26 -1.32 -12.70
N LEU A 145 7.40 -0.36 -12.34
CA LEU A 145 7.08 0.83 -13.15
C LEU A 145 8.19 1.90 -13.06
N GLN A 146 9.08 1.86 -12.07
CA GLN A 146 10.19 2.81 -11.93
C GLN A 146 11.51 2.33 -12.57
N GLY A 147 11.48 1.20 -13.28
CA GLY A 147 12.66 0.65 -13.94
C GLY A 147 13.23 1.60 -15.00
N LYS A 148 14.56 1.69 -15.07
CA LYS A 148 15.24 2.35 -16.19
C LYS A 148 14.76 1.70 -17.50
N ASP A 149 14.54 2.53 -18.51
CA ASP A 149 14.16 2.10 -19.88
C ASP A 149 12.75 1.48 -20.02
N SER A 150 11.86 1.66 -19.04
CA SER A 150 10.46 1.23 -19.17
C SER A 150 9.69 2.17 -20.10
N ASN A 151 9.13 1.63 -21.18
CA ASN A 151 8.30 2.38 -22.13
C ASN A 151 6.80 2.13 -21.91
N ILE A 152 5.92 2.86 -22.61
CA ILE A 152 4.46 2.71 -22.47
C ILE A 152 3.94 1.30 -22.70
N MET A 153 4.51 0.55 -23.64
CA MET A 153 4.08 -0.82 -23.89
C MET A 153 4.39 -1.68 -22.66
N ASP A 154 5.60 -1.55 -22.09
CA ASP A 154 5.96 -2.24 -20.85
C ASP A 154 5.05 -1.86 -19.68
N PHE A 155 4.64 -0.58 -19.59
CA PHE A 155 3.71 -0.11 -18.58
C PHE A 155 2.32 -0.74 -18.74
N VAL A 156 1.79 -0.77 -19.96
CA VAL A 156 0.48 -1.39 -20.27
C VAL A 156 0.53 -2.87 -19.94
N ASP A 157 1.57 -3.58 -20.36
CA ASP A 157 1.73 -5.01 -20.09
C ASP A 157 1.82 -5.31 -18.59
N LYS A 158 2.63 -4.55 -17.84
CA LYS A 158 2.74 -4.70 -16.37
C LYS A 158 1.40 -4.44 -15.67
N LEU A 159 0.64 -3.44 -16.12
CA LEU A 159 -0.69 -3.16 -15.57
C LEU A 159 -1.69 -4.26 -15.90
N SER A 160 -1.72 -4.74 -17.15
CA SER A 160 -2.59 -5.84 -17.57
C SER A 160 -2.26 -7.14 -16.83
N ALA A 161 -0.97 -7.45 -16.63
CA ALA A 161 -0.54 -8.59 -15.82
C ALA A 161 -0.98 -8.43 -14.36
N PHE A 162 -0.88 -7.23 -13.79
CA PHE A 162 -1.35 -6.95 -12.44
C PHE A 162 -2.88 -7.12 -12.33
N GLN A 163 -3.66 -6.67 -13.31
CA GLN A 163 -5.11 -6.89 -13.35
C GLN A 163 -5.47 -8.38 -13.41
N ALA A 164 -4.82 -9.14 -14.30
CA ALA A 164 -5.02 -10.58 -14.39
C ALA A 164 -4.67 -11.29 -13.07
N MET A 165 -3.63 -10.83 -12.37
CA MET A 165 -3.28 -11.31 -11.05
C MET A 165 -4.39 -11.02 -10.02
N LEU A 166 -4.96 -9.81 -10.01
CA LEU A 166 -6.07 -9.45 -9.11
C LEU A 166 -7.32 -10.30 -9.37
N ASP A 167 -7.65 -10.56 -10.64
CA ASP A 167 -8.77 -11.44 -11.00
C ASP A 167 -8.52 -12.89 -10.58
N LEU A 168 -7.29 -13.38 -10.74
CA LEU A 168 -6.89 -14.70 -10.27
C LEU A 168 -7.01 -14.82 -8.75
N TRP A 169 -6.62 -13.78 -8.01
CA TRP A 169 -6.79 -13.75 -6.55
C TRP A 169 -8.26 -13.79 -6.16
N ARG A 170 -9.09 -12.97 -6.81
CA ARG A 170 -10.55 -12.97 -6.62
C ARG A 170 -11.14 -14.35 -6.85
N ASN A 171 -10.74 -15.04 -7.92
CA ASN A 171 -11.22 -16.39 -8.21
C ASN A 171 -10.76 -17.40 -7.16
N LYS A 172 -9.50 -17.34 -6.72
CA LYS A 172 -8.97 -18.19 -5.66
C LYS A 172 -9.74 -17.99 -4.35
N ILE A 173 -9.98 -16.74 -3.98
CA ILE A 173 -10.77 -16.38 -2.81
C ILE A 173 -12.20 -16.95 -2.90
N ASN A 174 -12.88 -16.79 -4.03
CA ASN A 174 -14.23 -17.31 -4.25
C ASN A 174 -14.27 -18.84 -4.12
N SER A 175 -13.19 -19.52 -4.51
CA SER A 175 -12.99 -20.97 -4.32
C SER A 175 -12.55 -21.37 -2.91
N GLY A 176 -12.48 -20.43 -1.95
CA GLY A 176 -12.05 -20.67 -0.57
C GLY A 176 -10.53 -20.78 -0.38
N ARG A 177 -9.73 -20.52 -1.43
CA ARG A 177 -8.27 -20.57 -1.39
C ARG A 177 -7.70 -19.18 -1.13
N ILE A 178 -7.18 -18.96 0.07
CA ILE A 178 -6.58 -17.70 0.51
C ILE A 178 -5.04 -17.72 0.53
N THR A 179 -4.40 -18.82 0.07
CA THR A 179 -2.94 -19.05 0.07
C THR A 179 -2.10 -17.99 -0.65
N VAL A 180 -2.76 -17.06 -1.33
CA VAL A 180 -2.17 -15.92 -2.02
C VAL A 180 -1.63 -14.87 -1.06
N PHE A 181 -2.23 -14.73 0.13
CA PHE A 181 -1.89 -13.73 1.13
C PHE A 181 -1.08 -14.43 2.24
N LEU A 182 0.24 -14.48 2.09
CA LEU A 182 1.10 -15.34 2.93
C LEU A 182 1.05 -14.92 4.40
N THR A 183 1.16 -13.62 4.68
CA THR A 183 1.16 -13.05 6.02
C THR A 183 -0.22 -13.21 6.67
N PHE A 184 -1.26 -12.90 5.91
CA PHE A 184 -2.65 -13.10 6.31
C PHE A 184 -2.93 -14.58 6.66
N VAL A 185 -2.53 -15.52 5.81
CA VAL A 185 -2.73 -16.95 6.02
C VAL A 185 -1.94 -17.46 7.22
N ALA A 186 -0.71 -16.98 7.43
CA ALA A 186 0.08 -17.32 8.60
C ALA A 186 -0.63 -16.91 9.90
N MET A 187 -1.13 -15.67 9.97
CA MET A 187 -1.90 -15.20 11.13
C MET A 187 -3.21 -15.96 11.34
N LEU A 188 -3.92 -16.31 10.26
CA LEU A 188 -5.14 -17.10 10.36
C LEU A 188 -4.92 -18.51 10.93
N LYS A 189 -3.78 -19.13 10.64
CA LYS A 189 -3.39 -20.42 11.23
C LYS A 189 -3.09 -20.29 12.72
N ILE A 190 -2.44 -19.20 13.12
CA ILE A 190 -2.11 -18.91 14.53
C ILE A 190 -3.36 -18.61 15.35
N ALA A 191 -4.29 -17.82 14.79
CA ALA A 191 -5.50 -17.38 15.48
C ALA A 191 -6.53 -18.49 15.80
N LYS A 192 -6.41 -19.69 15.19
CA LYS A 192 -7.37 -20.82 15.22
C LYS A 192 -8.86 -20.51 14.94
N LEU A 193 -9.24 -19.25 14.79
CA LEU A 193 -10.61 -18.75 14.75
C LEU A 193 -10.58 -17.44 13.98
N VAL A 194 -10.76 -17.52 12.66
CA VAL A 194 -11.40 -16.42 11.96
C VAL A 194 -12.54 -17.01 11.17
N SER A 195 -13.75 -16.59 11.54
CA SER A 195 -14.95 -17.00 10.83
C SER A 195 -14.75 -16.81 9.32
N ALA A 196 -15.07 -17.84 8.53
CA ALA A 196 -15.04 -17.76 7.06
C ALA A 196 -15.81 -16.54 6.53
N LYS A 197 -16.72 -15.99 7.33
CA LYS A 197 -17.48 -14.76 7.11
C LYS A 197 -16.62 -13.48 7.14
N LEU A 198 -15.70 -13.32 8.10
CA LEU A 198 -14.81 -12.15 8.16
C LEU A 198 -13.83 -12.13 6.98
N CYS A 199 -13.28 -13.30 6.63
CA CYS A 199 -12.48 -13.47 5.41
C CYS A 199 -13.32 -13.11 4.18
N LYS A 200 -14.52 -13.69 4.00
CA LYS A 200 -15.39 -13.36 2.85
C LYS A 200 -15.80 -11.89 2.76
N MET A 201 -16.10 -11.21 3.87
CA MET A 201 -16.49 -9.79 3.87
C MET A 201 -15.33 -8.86 3.54
N THR A 202 -14.17 -9.09 4.16
CA THR A 202 -12.94 -8.36 3.84
C THR A 202 -12.59 -8.61 2.38
N LEU A 203 -12.64 -9.85 1.93
CA LEU A 203 -12.36 -10.23 0.55
C LEU A 203 -13.37 -9.72 -0.48
N GLN A 204 -14.65 -9.61 -0.16
CA GLN A 204 -15.65 -9.00 -1.02
C GLN A 204 -15.43 -7.49 -1.14
N ARG A 205 -15.05 -6.83 -0.05
CA ARG A 205 -14.67 -5.40 -0.04
C ARG A 205 -13.37 -5.16 -0.82
N ILE A 206 -12.43 -6.10 -0.75
CA ILE A 206 -11.22 -6.14 -1.56
C ILE A 206 -11.59 -6.33 -3.03
N CYS A 207 -12.41 -7.32 -3.37
CA CYS A 207 -12.88 -7.53 -4.74
C CYS A 207 -13.60 -6.30 -5.30
N ASN A 208 -14.33 -5.55 -4.48
CA ASN A 208 -14.95 -4.28 -4.88
C ASN A 208 -13.93 -3.13 -5.01
N HIS A 209 -12.90 -3.08 -4.17
CA HIS A 209 -11.76 -2.16 -4.33
C HIS A 209 -11.00 -2.43 -5.63
N LEU A 210 -10.76 -3.70 -5.94
CA LEU A 210 -10.09 -4.13 -7.17
C LEU A 210 -10.95 -3.90 -8.43
N LYS A 211 -12.29 -3.91 -8.30
CA LYS A 211 -13.22 -3.50 -9.37
C LYS A 211 -13.19 -2.01 -9.68
N MET A 212 -13.03 -1.14 -8.66
CA MET A 212 -13.01 0.32 -8.85
C MET A 212 -11.74 0.84 -9.55
N ASN A 213 -10.70 0.00 -9.61
CA ASN A 213 -9.48 0.28 -10.35
C ASN A 213 -9.54 -0.26 -11.79
N SER A 214 -10.70 -0.70 -12.29
CA SER A 214 -10.87 -0.99 -13.70
C SER A 214 -10.58 0.27 -14.52
N LEU A 215 -9.65 0.09 -15.44
CA LEU A 215 -9.09 1.03 -16.40
C LEU A 215 -10.14 1.59 -17.40
N ASP A 216 -11.41 1.78 -17.02
CA ASP A 216 -12.42 2.38 -17.91
C ASP A 216 -12.04 3.81 -18.32
N THR A 217 -11.18 4.47 -17.53
CA THR A 217 -10.59 5.78 -17.87
C THR A 217 -9.37 5.67 -18.79
N PHE A 218 -8.72 4.51 -18.89
CA PHE A 218 -7.51 4.28 -19.69
C PHE A 218 -7.80 3.67 -21.06
N GLN A 219 -8.74 2.73 -21.16
CA GLN A 219 -9.15 2.16 -22.44
C GLN A 219 -9.81 3.20 -23.35
N LYS A 220 -10.48 4.21 -22.78
CA LYS A 220 -11.01 5.37 -23.52
C LYS A 220 -9.95 6.32 -24.11
N GLN A 221 -8.65 6.12 -23.84
CA GLN A 221 -7.57 7.01 -24.27
C GLN A 221 -6.57 6.38 -25.27
N GLN A 222 -6.82 5.18 -25.80
CA GLN A 222 -6.10 4.69 -26.98
C GLN A 222 -6.56 5.48 -28.22
N ASN A 223 -5.86 6.56 -28.53
CA ASN A 223 -5.93 7.27 -29.81
C ASN A 223 -4.61 7.01 -30.57
N PRO A 224 -4.64 6.51 -31.81
CA PRO A 224 -3.43 6.08 -32.54
C PRO A 224 -2.37 7.17 -32.83
N ASN A 225 -2.62 8.45 -32.53
CA ASN A 225 -1.71 9.57 -32.81
C ASN A 225 -0.87 10.06 -31.60
N LEU A 226 -0.51 9.17 -30.66
CA LEU A 226 0.29 9.52 -29.47
C LEU A 226 1.79 9.68 -29.80
N ILE A 227 2.29 10.92 -29.84
CA ILE A 227 3.72 11.21 -29.67
C ILE A 227 3.99 11.39 -28.18
N LEU A 228 4.89 10.56 -27.65
CA LEU A 228 5.22 10.51 -26.24
C LEU A 228 6.43 11.38 -25.89
N PHE A 229 6.25 12.32 -24.98
CA PHE A 229 7.38 12.84 -24.20
C PHE A 229 7.41 12.11 -22.85
N GLU A 230 8.20 11.04 -22.81
CA GLU A 230 8.79 10.57 -21.57
C GLU A 230 9.68 11.68 -21.01
N ILE A 231 9.31 12.26 -19.88
CA ILE A 231 10.29 12.87 -18.99
C ILE A 231 10.57 11.83 -17.90
N LEU A 232 11.39 10.86 -18.28
CA LEU A 232 12.11 9.95 -17.39
C LEU A 232 13.17 10.74 -16.62
N PHE A 233 12.79 11.58 -15.66
CA PHE A 233 13.77 12.04 -14.66
C PHE A 233 13.10 12.29 -13.33
N TRP A 234 13.33 11.39 -12.37
CA TRP A 234 13.43 11.77 -10.97
C TRP A 234 14.84 11.40 -10.50
N PRO A 235 15.66 12.36 -10.03
CA PRO A 235 17.00 12.05 -9.56
C PRO A 235 16.91 11.24 -8.26
N LYS A 236 17.86 10.33 -8.10
CA LYS A 236 18.08 9.56 -6.87
C LYS A 236 18.24 10.47 -5.65
#